data_AF-A0AAI8HQZ9-F1
#
_entry.id   AF-A0AAI8HQZ9-F1
#
_cell.length_a   1.000
_cell.length_b   1.000
_cell.length_c   1.000
_cell.angle_alpha   90.00
_cell.angle_beta   90.00
_cell.angle_gamma   90.00
#
_symmetry.space_group_name_H-M   'P 1'
#
loop_
_entity.id
_entity.type
_entity.pdbx_description
1 polymer ?
#
loop_
_entity_poly.entity_id
_entity_poly.type
_entity_poly.pdbx_seq_one_letter_code
_entity_poly.pdbx_strand_id
1 'polypeptide(L)' 'MKLIQVNNSEYEHQGYGAGGGDVIREEYICPCGSGRVVYEKENIPGFRSTEIDCYCKQCNEKYDFGRGTATLKK' A
#
# COMPACT_ATOMS: atom_id res chain seq x y z
N MET A 1 1.26 -15.33 1.42
CA MET A 1 1.64 -15.15 2.83
C MET A 1 1.08 -13.84 3.36
N LYS A 2 0.81 -13.75 4.66
CA LYS A 2 0.31 -12.53 5.32
C LYS A 2 1.48 -11.70 5.83
N LEU A 3 1.47 -10.40 5.59
CA LEU A 3 2.49 -9.47 6.05
C LEU A 3 2.14 -8.92 7.43
N ILE A 4 3.18 -8.51 8.16
CA ILE A 4 3.01 -7.87 9.48
C ILE A 4 2.85 -6.37 9.25
N GLN A 5 1.70 -5.82 9.61
CA GLN A 5 1.45 -4.39 9.55
C GLN A 5 2.16 -3.69 10.70
N VAL A 6 2.86 -2.59 10.40
CA VAL A 6 3.60 -1.77 11.36
C VAL A 6 3.09 -0.34 11.44
N ASN A 7 2.40 0.14 10.41
CA ASN A 7 1.78 1.44 10.41
C ASN A 7 0.45 1.41 9.65
N ASN A 8 -0.50 2.23 10.10
CA ASN A 8 -1.74 2.52 9.39
C ASN A 8 -2.15 3.95 9.73
N SER A 9 -2.38 4.72 8.68
CA SER A 9 -2.82 6.11 8.77
C SER A 9 -3.90 6.32 7.72
N GLU A 10 -4.92 7.07 8.12
CA GLU A 10 -5.96 7.57 7.23
C GLU A 10 -5.98 9.09 7.40
N TYR A 11 -5.98 9.81 6.28
CA TYR A 11 -6.06 11.26 6.30
C TYR A 11 -7.05 11.76 5.25
N GLU A 12 -7.80 12.78 5.64
CA GLU A 12 -8.70 13.47 4.73
C GLU A 12 -7.87 14.25 3.70
N HIS A 13 -8.15 13.97 2.44
CA HIS A 13 -7.78 14.82 1.33
C HIS A 13 -8.83 15.91 1.17
N GLN A 14 -8.51 17.14 1.57
CA GLN A 14 -9.33 18.32 1.25
C GLN A 14 -9.28 18.58 -0.25
N GLY A 15 -10.17 17.94 -1.00
CA GLY A 15 -10.28 18.11 -2.44
C GLY A 15 -10.76 19.52 -2.81
N TYR A 16 -10.34 20.00 -3.98
CA TYR A 16 -10.95 21.14 -4.66
C TYR A 16 -11.81 20.62 -5.82
N GLY A 17 -13.08 21.02 -5.88
CA GLY A 17 -14.00 20.57 -6.93
C GLY A 17 -14.85 19.35 -6.54
N ALA A 18 -14.49 18.15 -6.99
CA ALA A 18 -15.33 16.93 -6.92
C ALA A 18 -15.70 16.43 -5.50
N GLY A 19 -15.18 17.07 -4.45
CA GLY A 19 -15.42 16.75 -3.05
C GLY A 19 -14.14 16.33 -2.33
N GLY A 20 -14.20 16.30 -1.00
CA GLY A 20 -13.17 15.65 -0.18
C GLY A 20 -13.21 14.13 -0.34
N GLY A 21 -12.13 13.47 0.04
CA GLY A 21 -12.05 12.02 0.15
C GLY A 21 -10.96 11.63 1.11
N ASP A 22 -10.69 10.33 1.22
CA ASP A 22 -9.76 9.81 2.21
C ASP A 22 -8.63 9.05 1.52
N VAL A 23 -7.43 9.20 2.07
CA VAL A 23 -6.27 8.41 1.67
C VAL A 23 -5.92 7.45 2.80
N ILE A 24 -5.93 6.16 2.49
CA ILE A 24 -5.51 5.10 3.39
C ILE A 24 -4.08 4.74 3.03
N ARG A 25 -3.17 4.85 4.00
CA ARG A 25 -1.77 4.46 3.85
C ARG A 25 -1.40 3.44 4.92
N GLU A 26 -0.93 2.28 4.50
CA GLU A 26 -0.56 1.16 5.35
C GLU A 26 0.88 0.73 5.06
N GLU A 27 1.66 0.50 6.11
CA GLU A 27 3.03 0.01 5.98
C GLU A 27 3.15 -1.38 6.60
N TYR A 28 3.80 -2.28 5.86
CA TYR A 28 4.01 -3.66 6.23
C TYR A 28 5.49 -4.01 6.22
N ILE A 29 5.90 -4.93 7.09
CA ILE A 29 7.23 -5.55 7.02
C ILE A 29 7.30 -6.44 5.78
N CYS A 30 8.35 -6.26 4.99
CA CYS A 30 8.63 -7.08 3.83
C CYS A 30 8.83 -8.56 4.25
N PRO A 31 8.43 -9.57 3.43
CA PRO A 31 8.62 -10.98 3.76
C PRO A 31 10.02 -11.39 4.24
N CYS A 32 11.06 -10.71 3.75
CA CYS A 32 12.45 -10.97 4.14
C CYS A 32 12.89 -10.27 5.43
N GLY A 33 12.09 -9.36 5.99
CA GLY A 33 12.43 -8.54 7.17
C GLY A 33 13.32 -7.32 6.87
N SER A 34 14.00 -7.27 5.73
CA SER A 34 14.98 -6.23 5.39
C SER A 34 14.41 -4.97 4.72
N GLY A 35 13.09 -4.82 4.68
CA GLY A 35 12.44 -3.69 4.02
C GLY A 35 10.97 -3.56 4.39
N ARG A 36 10.28 -2.66 3.69
CA ARG A 36 8.86 -2.39 3.90
C ARG A 36 8.07 -2.43 2.60
N VAL A 37 6.79 -2.73 2.72
CA VAL A 37 5.78 -2.66 1.66
C VAL A 37 4.79 -1.58 2.07
N VAL A 38 4.52 -0.63 1.20
CA VAL A 38 3.57 0.45 1.42
C VAL A 38 2.38 0.21 0.51
N TYR A 39 1.20 0.17 1.11
CA TYR A 39 -0.08 0.15 0.40
C TYR A 39 -0.71 1.52 0.55
N GLU A 40 -1.09 2.14 -0.55
CA GLU A 40 -1.82 3.40 -0.56
C GLU A 40 -3.09 3.24 -1.39
N LYS A 41 -4.20 3.76 -0.86
CA LYS A 41 -5.48 3.77 -1.55
C LYS A 41 -6.15 5.12 -1.36
N GLU A 42 -6.48 5.73 -2.49
CA GLU A 42 -7.21 6.99 -2.54
C GLU A 42 -8.69 6.72 -2.83
N ASN A 43 -9.56 7.16 -1.92
CA ASN A 43 -11.01 7.10 -2.06
C ASN A 43 -11.56 8.52 -2.33
N ILE A 44 -11.03 9.19 -3.34
CA ILE A 44 -11.44 10.54 -3.70
C ILE A 44 -12.57 10.45 -4.75
N PRO A 45 -13.66 11.21 -4.62
CA PRO A 45 -14.70 11.25 -5.64
C PRO A 45 -14.12 11.63 -7.02
N GLY A 46 -14.34 10.78 -8.02
CA GLY A 46 -13.78 10.98 -9.37
C GLY A 46 -12.32 10.55 -9.54
N PHE A 47 -11.62 10.16 -8.47
CA PHE A 47 -10.23 9.70 -8.51
C PHE A 47 -10.04 8.48 -7.58
N ARG A 48 -9.96 7.29 -8.17
CA ARG A 48 -9.73 6.04 -7.44
C ARG A 48 -8.39 5.46 -7.87
N SER A 49 -7.37 5.63 -7.04
CA SER A 49 -6.05 5.00 -7.21
C SER A 49 -5.82 3.97 -6.11
N THR A 50 -5.08 2.91 -6.44
CA THR A 50 -4.55 1.96 -5.46
C THR A 50 -3.16 1.58 -5.91
N GLU A 51 -2.18 1.86 -5.06
CA GLU A 51 -0.76 1.69 -5.35
C GLU A 51 -0.11 0.86 -4.25
N ILE A 52 0.84 0.03 -4.65
CA ILE A 52 1.57 -0.86 -3.75
C ILE A 52 3.04 -0.83 -4.13
N ASP A 53 3.86 -0.36 -3.20
CA ASP A 53 5.30 -0.21 -3.39
C ASP A 53 6.08 -1.08 -2.42
N CYS A 54 7.00 -1.88 -2.96
CA CYS A 54 7.94 -2.66 -2.17
C CYS A 54 9.33 -2.03 -2.20
N TYR A 55 9.80 -1.56 -1.04
CA TYR A 55 11.13 -0.96 -0.89
C TYR A 55 12.24 -2.01 -0.69
N CYS A 56 12.01 -3.25 -1.10
CA CYS A 56 13.00 -4.32 -1.11
C CYS A 56 13.11 -4.89 -2.51
N LYS A 57 14.22 -4.63 -3.21
CA LYS A 57 14.43 -5.08 -4.60
C LYS A 57 14.27 -6.59 -4.74
N GLN A 58 14.93 -7.37 -3.88
CA GLN A 58 14.88 -8.83 -3.92
C GLN A 58 13.47 -9.39 -3.78
N CYS A 59 12.66 -8.82 -2.90
CA CYS A 59 11.29 -9.25 -2.71
C CYS A 59 10.36 -8.69 -3.79
N ASN A 60 10.64 -7.51 -4.32
CA ASN A 60 9.91 -6.94 -5.46
C ASN A 60 10.04 -7.80 -6.71
N GLU A 61 11.21 -8.42 -6.93
CA GLU A 61 11.42 -9.34 -8.07
C GLU A 61 10.76 -10.70 -7.84
N LYS A 62 10.64 -11.16 -6.59
CA LYS A 62 10.14 -12.50 -6.24
C LYS A 62 8.65 -12.58 -5.94
N TYR A 63 8.05 -11.48 -5.47
CA TYR A 63 6.69 -11.48 -4.96
C TYR A 63 5.83 -10.42 -5.64
N ASP A 64 4.57 -10.76 -5.85
CA ASP A 64 3.48 -9.82 -6.05
C ASP A 64 2.90 -9.43 -4.69
N PHE A 65 2.62 -8.14 -4.52
CA PHE A 65 2.12 -7.59 -3.27
C PHE A 65 0.67 -7.17 -3.40
N GLY A 66 -0.11 -7.53 -2.39
CA GLY A 66 -1.48 -7.05 -2.17
C GLY A 66 -1.57 -6.37 -0.81
N ARG A 67 -2.75 -5.84 -0.47
CA ARG A 67 -3.00 -5.24 0.86
C ARG A 67 -2.72 -6.28 1.96
N GLY A 68 -1.62 -6.12 2.68
CA GLY A 68 -1.17 -7.02 3.75
C GLY A 68 -0.82 -8.45 3.30
N THR A 69 -0.60 -8.67 2.01
CA THR A 69 -0.29 -10.01 1.48
C THR A 69 0.86 -9.98 0.47
N ALA A 70 1.60 -11.07 0.39
CA ALA A 70 2.60 -11.30 -0.64
C ALA A 70 2.43 -12.71 -1.23
N THR A 71 2.49 -12.82 -2.55
CA THR A 71 2.40 -14.09 -3.28
C THR A 71 3.61 -14.22 -4.19
N LEU A 72 4.15 -15.43 -4.34
CA LEU A 72 5.27 -15.64 -5.26
C LEU A 72 4.82 -15.33 -6.68
N LYS A 73 5.64 -14.53 -7.40
CA LYS A 73 5.50 -14.34 -8.84
C LYS A 73 5.65 -15.70 -9.52
N LYS A 74 4.78 -15.97 -10.51
CA LYS A 74 4.85 -17.18 -11.32
C LYS A 74 5.89 -17.04 -12.42
#